data_AF-A0A7W7B3T6-F1
#
_entry.id   AF-A0A7W7B3T6-F1
#
_cell.length_a   1.000
_cell.length_b   1.000
_cell.length_c   1.000
_cell.angle_alpha   90.00
_cell.angle_beta   90.00
_cell.angle_gamma   90.00
#
_symmetry.space_group_name_H-M   'P 1'
#
loop_
_entity.id
_entity.type
_entity.pdbx_description
1 polymer ?
#
loop_
_entity_poly.entity_id
_entity_poly.type
_entity_poly.pdbx_seq_one_letter_code
_entity_poly.pdbx_strand_id
1 'polypeptide(L)' 'MRCPLPVLRLARALREYPEAAEFELVADDLAAARDVPAFAGEQGVLAEETGPLRWRIRRALP' A
#
# COMPACT_ATOMS: atom_id res chain seq x y z
N MET A 1 -2.90 -2.46 -14.57
CA MET A 1 -1.51 -2.55 -14.11
C MET A 1 -1.28 -4.03 -13.82
N ARG A 2 -0.13 -4.61 -14.22
CA ARG A 2 0.15 -6.02 -13.88
C ARG A 2 0.95 -6.05 -12.59
N CYS A 3 0.56 -6.93 -11.68
CA CYS A 3 1.31 -7.30 -10.48
C CYS A 3 2.80 -7.54 -10.84
N PRO A 4 3.76 -7.00 -10.05
CA PRO A 4 3.63 -6.40 -8.72
C PRO A 4 3.62 -4.86 -8.69
N LEU A 5 3.18 -4.20 -9.77
CA LEU A 5 3.33 -2.74 -9.89
C LEU A 5 2.69 -1.89 -8.76
N PRO A 6 1.52 -2.23 -8.19
CA PRO A 6 0.91 -1.42 -7.12
C PRO A 6 1.79 -1.29 -5.87
N VAL A 7 2.29 -2.40 -5.33
CA VAL A 7 3.13 -2.40 -4.13
C VAL A 7 4.50 -1.78 -4.39
N LEU A 8 5.05 -1.91 -5.61
CA LEU A 8 6.29 -1.22 -5.98
C LEU A 8 6.10 0.31 -6.03
N ARG A 9 4.97 0.79 -6.53
CA ARG A 9 4.63 2.22 -6.51
C ARG A 9 4.40 2.72 -5.09
N LEU A 10 3.73 1.94 -4.25
CA LEU A 10 3.57 2.27 -2.84
C LEU A 10 4.92 2.34 -2.11
N ALA A 11 5.81 1.37 -2.32
CA ALA A 11 7.16 1.38 -1.75
C ALA A 11 7.95 2.64 -2.16
N ARG A 12 7.82 3.05 -3.43
CA ARG A 12 8.42 4.28 -3.92
C ARG A 12 7.84 5.51 -3.23
N ALA A 13 6.52 5.61 -3.14
CA ALA A 13 5.85 6.73 -2.48
C ALA A 13 6.22 6.86 -1.00
N LEU A 14 6.31 5.73 -0.28
CA LEU A 14 6.74 5.70 1.11
C LEU A 14 8.17 6.23 1.32
N ARG A 15 9.05 6.10 0.32
CA ARG A 15 10.41 6.65 0.36
C ARG A 15 10.48 8.11 -0.07
N GLU A 16 9.72 8.48 -1.09
CA GLU A 16 9.72 9.85 -1.65
C GLU A 16 9.02 10.86 -0.75
N TYR A 17 8.04 10.43 0.05
CA TYR A 17 7.24 11.29 0.93
C TYR A 17 7.33 10.81 2.39
N PRO A 18 8.50 10.95 3.06
CA PRO A 18 8.69 10.52 4.44
C PRO A 18 7.77 11.24 5.43
N GLU A 19 7.38 12.48 5.16
CA GLU A 19 6.48 13.30 5.97
C GLU A 19 5.00 12.91 5.83
N ALA A 20 4.62 12.19 4.78
CA ALA A 20 3.25 11.76 4.59
C ALA A 20 2.91 10.61 5.57
N ALA A 21 1.90 10.83 6.40
CA ALA A 21 1.43 9.86 7.39
C ALA A 21 0.50 8.79 6.78
N GLU A 22 -0.20 9.14 5.69
CA GLU A 22 -1.22 8.31 5.05
C GLU A 22 -1.12 8.40 3.52
N PHE A 23 -1.43 7.28 2.85
CA PHE A 23 -1.56 7.17 1.40
C PHE A 23 -2.85 6.44 1.04
N GLU A 24 -3.47 6.85 -0.06
CA GLU A 24 -4.52 6.05 -0.72
C GLU A 24 -3.88 5.22 -1.85
N LEU A 25 -4.04 3.90 -1.77
CA LEU A 25 -3.67 2.98 -2.82
C LEU A 25 -4.93 2.53 -3.57
N VAL A 26 -4.95 2.76 -4.89
CA VAL A 26 -5.96 2.23 -5.80
C VAL A 26 -5.28 1.28 -6.76
N ALA A 27 -5.75 0.04 -6.82
CA ALA A 27 -5.29 -0.96 -7.78
C ALA A 27 -6.36 -1.26 -8.83
N ASP A 28 -5.95 -1.89 -9.92
CA ASP A 28 -6.83 -2.34 -11.00
C ASP A 28 -6.71 -3.85 -11.26
N ASP A 29 -6.03 -4.57 -10.34
CA ASP A 29 -5.83 -6.01 -10.41
C ASP A 29 -6.17 -6.69 -9.08
N LEU A 30 -6.72 -7.91 -9.16
CA LEU A 30 -7.18 -8.67 -7.99
C LEU A 30 -6.02 -9.20 -7.11
N ALA A 31 -4.79 -9.27 -7.62
CA ALA A 31 -3.66 -9.78 -6.84
C ALA A 31 -3.29 -8.81 -5.70
N ALA A 32 -3.60 -7.52 -5.86
CA ALA A 32 -3.43 -6.50 -4.82
C ALA A 32 -4.10 -6.87 -3.48
N ALA A 33 -5.23 -7.60 -3.49
CA ALA A 33 -5.88 -8.05 -2.26
C ALA A 33 -4.99 -8.98 -1.41
N ARG A 34 -4.08 -9.72 -2.03
CA ARG A 34 -3.10 -10.56 -1.33
C ARG A 34 -1.78 -9.81 -1.10
N ASP A 35 -1.33 -9.07 -2.11
CA ASP A 35 0.01 -8.47 -2.09
C ASP A 35 0.09 -7.25 -1.16
N VAL A 36 -0.99 -6.47 -1.01
CA VAL A 36 -1.00 -5.27 -0.17
C VAL A 36 -0.86 -5.61 1.33
N PRO A 37 -1.62 -6.56 1.91
CA PRO A 37 -1.41 -6.97 3.30
C PRO A 37 -0.02 -7.55 3.56
N ALA A 38 0.49 -8.37 2.63
CA ALA A 38 1.83 -8.96 2.74
C ALA A 38 2.92 -7.86 2.75
N PHE A 39 2.86 -6.95 1.77
CA PHE A 39 3.75 -5.80 1.69
C PHE A 39 3.67 -4.92 2.94
N ALA A 40 2.46 -4.68 3.47
CA ALA A 40 2.27 -3.86 4.66
C ALA A 40 3.00 -4.45 5.88
N GLY A 41 2.90 -5.77 6.09
CA GLY A 41 3.64 -6.48 7.12
C GLY A 41 5.15 -6.40 6.94
N GLU A 42 5.65 -6.52 5.70
CA GLU A 42 7.10 -6.42 5.41
C GLU A 42 7.66 -5.00 5.62
N GLN A 43 6.89 -3.97 5.31
CA GLN A 43 7.33 -2.56 5.43
C GLN A 43 7.04 -1.93 6.79
N GLY A 44 6.34 -2.63 7.69
CA GLY A 44 5.92 -2.06 8.98
C GLY A 44 4.91 -0.92 8.81
N VAL A 45 4.01 -1.02 7.83
CA VAL A 45 2.90 -0.09 7.64
C VAL A 45 1.57 -0.80 7.87
N LEU A 46 0.53 -0.05 8.15
CA LEU A 46 -0.83 -0.55 8.29
C LEU A 46 -1.56 -0.38 6.96
N ALA A 47 -2.28 -1.41 6.52
CA ALA A 47 -3.15 -1.35 5.35
C ALA A 47 -4.59 -1.69 5.76
N GLU A 48 -5.53 -0.81 5.44
CA GLU A 48 -6.96 -0.97 5.67
C GLU A 48 -7.67 -0.95 4.32
N GLU A 49 -8.42 -2.00 3.99
CA GLU A 49 -9.25 -2.01 2.78
C GLU A 49 -10.45 -1.08 2.97
N THR A 50 -10.56 -0.06 2.13
CA THR A 50 -11.62 0.96 2.20
C THR A 50 -12.69 0.78 1.11
N GLY A 51 -12.45 -0.15 0.19
CA GLY A 51 -13.39 -0.52 -0.86
C GLY A 51 -12.74 -1.45 -1.89
N PRO A 52 -13.48 -1.84 -2.94
CA PRO A 52 -12.96 -2.74 -3.96
C PRO A 52 -11.68 -2.19 -4.59
N LEU A 53 -10.59 -2.93 -4.43
CA LEU A 53 -9.25 -2.57 -4.91
C LEU A 53 -8.72 -1.23 -4.38
N ARG A 54 -9.15 -0.84 -3.17
CA ARG A 54 -8.74 0.40 -2.52
C ARG A 54 -8.28 0.15 -1.09
N TRP A 55 -7.13 0.71 -0.75
CA TRP A 55 -6.56 0.63 0.59
C TRP A 55 -6.11 1.99 1.08
N ARG A 56 -6.35 2.23 2.36
CA ARG A 56 -5.69 3.27 3.14
C ARG A 56 -4.43 2.68 3.76
N ILE A 57 -3.29 3.29 3.47
CA ILE A 57 -1.98 2.89 3.99
C ILE A 57 -1.53 3.92 5.01
N ARG A 58 -1.25 3.50 6.23
CA ARG A 58 -0.78 4.37 7.33
C ARG A 58 0.57 3.89 7.83
N ARG A 59 1.50 4.81 8.11
CA ARG A 59 2.75 4.42 8.79
C ARG A 59 2.41 3.87 10.17
N ALA A 60 3.03 2.76 10.58
CA ALA A 60 2.96 2.36 11.98
C ALA A 60 3.69 3.44 12.78
N LEU A 61 2.99 4.07 13.73
CA LEU A 61 3.66 4.92 14.71
C LEU A 61 4.62 4.03 15.52
N PRO A 62 5.82 4.53 15.87
CA PRO A 62 6.74 3.80 16.74
C PRO A 62 6.14 3.49 18.11
#